data_AF-A0A7C5WHU6-F1
#
_entry.id   AF-A0A7C5WHU6-F1
#
_cell.length_a   1.000
_cell.length_b   1.000
_cell.length_c   1.000
_cell.angle_alpha   90.00
_cell.angle_beta   90.00
_cell.angle_gamma   90.00
#
_symmetry.space_group_name_H-M   'P 1'
#
loop_
_entity.id
_entity.type
_entity.pdbx_description
1 polymer ?
#
loop_
_entity_poly.entity_id
_entity_poly.type
_entity_poly.pdbx_seq_one_letter_code
_entity_poly.pdbx_strand_id
1 'polypeptide(L)' 'MVIETVPGRAPAVAIRLAREEGLELVGGDGNQRIAAVWTASSGKSLMQQAENLLEQDDEILGLFPTFMGRADEAGA' A
#
# COMPACT_ATOMS: atom_id res chain seq x y z
N MET A 1 5.33 -0.66 3.89
CA MET A 1 4.09 -1.22 4.45
C MET A 1 3.85 -2.60 3.89
N VAL A 2 3.00 -3.38 4.56
CA VAL A 2 2.51 -4.67 4.07
C VAL A 2 1.01 -4.56 3.81
N ILE A 3 0.58 -4.98 2.63
CA ILE A 3 -0.83 -5.08 2.24
C ILE A 3 -1.19 -6.56 2.31
N GLU A 4 -2.20 -6.89 3.10
CA GLU A 4 -2.72 -8.24 3.22
C GLU A 4 -3.96 -8.40 2.35
N THR A 5 -4.02 -9.49 1.60
CA THR A 5 -5.12 -9.80 0.68
C THR A 5 -5.76 -11.12 1.05
N VAL A 6 -6.94 -11.39 0.49
CA VAL A 6 -7.49 -12.75 0.46
C VAL A 6 -6.43 -13.72 -0.10
N PRO A 7 -6.24 -14.90 0.51
CA PRO A 7 -5.26 -15.89 0.03
C PRO A 7 -5.45 -16.21 -1.47
N GLY A 8 -4.34 -16.25 -2.20
CA GLY A 8 -4.28 -16.48 -3.65
C GLY A 8 -4.58 -15.25 -4.51
N ARG A 9 -4.95 -14.11 -3.92
CA ARG A 9 -5.32 -12.90 -4.66
C ARG A 9 -4.20 -11.87 -4.80
N ALA A 10 -3.09 -12.02 -4.06
CA ALA A 10 -2.00 -11.06 -4.08
C ALA A 10 -1.51 -10.68 -5.50
N PRO A 11 -1.34 -11.61 -6.47
CA PRO A 11 -0.92 -11.22 -7.83
C PRO A 11 -1.94 -10.34 -8.57
N ALA A 12 -3.24 -10.64 -8.41
CA ALA A 12 -4.31 -9.87 -9.06
C ALA A 12 -4.44 -8.48 -8.43
N VAL A 13 -4.39 -8.40 -7.10
CA VAL A 13 -4.40 -7.15 -6.34
C VAL A 13 -3.17 -6.31 -6.71
N ALA A 14 -1.98 -6.89 -6.77
CA ALA A 14 -0.75 -6.20 -7.18
C ALA A 14 -0.87 -5.54 -8.56
N ILE A 15 -1.47 -6.21 -9.54
CA ILE A 15 -1.68 -5.62 -10.88
C ILE A 15 -2.60 -4.39 -10.83
N ARG A 16 -3.63 -4.40 -9.98
CA ARG A 16 -4.51 -3.23 -9.79
C ARG A 16 -3.76 -2.10 -9.10
N LEU A 17 -3.10 -2.41 -7.99
CA LEU A 17 -2.36 -1.46 -7.17
C LEU A 17 -1.17 -0.81 -7.90
N ALA A 18 -0.59 -1.47 -8.90
CA ALA A 18 0.46 -0.89 -9.73
C ALA A 18 0.05 0.37 -10.49
N ARG A 19 -1.25 0.71 -10.51
CA ARG A 19 -1.79 1.93 -11.13
C ARG A 19 -2.08 3.05 -10.13
N GLU A 20 -1.97 2.77 -8.83
CA GLU A 20 -2.27 3.74 -7.79
C GLU A 20 -1.15 4.78 -7.68
N GLU A 21 -1.54 6.06 -7.62
CA GLU A 21 -0.58 7.15 -7.55
C GLU A 21 0.19 7.12 -6.22
N GLY A 22 1.51 7.25 -6.30
CA GLY A 22 2.38 7.25 -5.14
C GLY A 22 2.56 5.88 -4.47
N LEU A 23 1.96 4.81 -5.01
CA LEU A 23 2.12 3.45 -4.49
C LEU A 23 3.14 2.68 -5.35
N GLU A 24 4.24 2.30 -4.72
CA GLU A 24 5.30 1.49 -5.32
C GLU A 24 5.27 0.08 -4.73
N LEU A 25 5.14 -0.94 -5.58
CA LEU A 25 5.18 -2.34 -5.16
C LEU A 25 6.62 -2.84 -5.15
N VAL A 26 7.10 -3.29 -3.99
CA VAL A 26 8.50 -3.73 -3.83
C VAL A 26 8.65 -5.26 -3.87
N GLY A 27 7.56 -6.00 -3.68
CA GLY A 27 7.55 -7.46 -3.73
C GLY A 27 6.33 -8.09 -3.08
N GLY A 28 6.37 -9.40 -2.86
CA GLY A 28 5.29 -10.12 -2.18
C GLY A 28 5.65 -11.58 -1.94
N ASP A 29 4.80 -12.28 -1.18
CA ASP A 29 4.96 -13.72 -0.89
C ASP A 29 4.30 -14.62 -1.96
N GLY A 30 3.69 -14.03 -2.98
CA GLY A 30 3.01 -14.73 -4.07
C GLY A 30 1.64 -15.29 -3.70
N ASN A 31 1.16 -15.11 -2.46
CA ASN A 31 -0.10 -15.66 -1.99
C ASN A 31 -1.04 -14.59 -1.41
N GLN A 32 -0.64 -13.94 -0.32
CA GLN A 32 -1.52 -13.07 0.47
C GLN A 32 -0.87 -11.77 0.93
N ARG A 33 0.45 -11.61 0.81
CA ARG A 33 1.15 -10.41 1.28
C ARG A 33 1.86 -9.73 0.14
N ILE A 34 1.65 -8.42 0.05
CA ILE A 34 2.32 -7.52 -0.87
C ILE A 34 3.12 -6.52 -0.03
N ALA A 35 4.40 -6.38 -0.31
CA ALA A 35 5.22 -5.32 0.25
C ALA A 35 5.14 -4.10 -0.68
N ALA A 36 4.88 -2.93 -0.10
CA ALA A 36 4.75 -1.69 -0.85
C ALA A 36 5.30 -0.48 -0.08
N VAL A 37 5.63 0.58 -0.81
CA VAL A 37 5.91 1.92 -0.29
C VAL A 37 4.81 2.83 -0.82
N TRP A 38 4.21 3.65 0.06
CA TRP A 38 3.19 4.61 -0.36
C TRP A 38 3.58 6.01 0.08
N THR A 39 3.70 6.90 -0.89
CA THR A 39 4.00 8.32 -0.70
C THR A 39 2.75 9.15 -0.87
N ALA A 40 2.50 10.07 0.05
CA ALA A 40 1.43 11.04 -0.01
C ALA A 40 1.89 12.42 0.50
N SER A 41 1.12 13.46 0.22
CA SER A 41 1.42 14.84 0.63
C SER A 41 1.41 15.07 2.15
N SER A 42 0.71 14.20 2.90
CA SER A 42 0.67 14.23 4.36
C SER A 42 0.25 12.88 4.93
N GLY A 43 0.54 12.64 6.20
CA GLY A 43 0.05 11.44 6.92
C GLY A 43 -1.48 11.34 6.93
N LYS A 44 -2.19 12.46 7.01
CA LYS A 44 -3.67 12.47 6.92
C LYS A 44 -4.16 12.01 5.55
N SER A 45 -3.54 12.50 4.47
CA SER A 45 -3.89 12.08 3.12
C SER A 45 -3.58 10.59 2.91
N LEU A 46 -2.45 10.11 3.42
CA LEU A 46 -2.10 8.69 3.37
C LEU A 46 -3.13 7.81 4.08
N MET A 47 -3.56 8.19 5.30
CA MET A 47 -4.58 7.43 6.04
C MET A 47 -5.91 7.41 5.30
N GLN A 48 -6.36 8.55 4.76
CA GLN A 48 -7.60 8.59 3.97
C GLN A 48 -7.53 7.71 2.72
N GLN A 49 -6.40 7.71 2.01
CA GLN A 49 -6.22 6.86 0.84
C GLN A 49 -6.24 5.37 1.22
N ALA A 50 -5.61 5.00 2.34
CA ALA A 50 -5.62 3.64 2.85
C ALA A 50 -7.02 3.16 3.27
N GLU A 51 -7.79 4.02 3.94
CA GLU A 51 -9.19 3.75 4.30
C GLU A 51 -10.06 3.56 3.05
N ASN A 52 -9.94 4.48 2.07
CA ASN A 52 -10.67 4.37 0.81
C ASN A 52 -10.36 3.06 0.08
N LEU A 53 -9.09 2.64 0.08
CA LEU A 53 -8.68 1.40 -0.56
C LEU A 53 -9.29 0.16 0.11
N LEU A 54 -9.39 0.16 1.45
CA LEU A 54 -10.04 -0.92 2.20
C LEU A 54 -11.56 -0.97 1.95
N GLU A 55 -12.20 0.18 1.77
CA GLU A 55 -13.64 0.25 1.50
C GLU A 55 -14.01 -0.15 0.06
N GLN A 56 -13.06 -0.01 -0.88
CA GLN A 56 -13.32 -0.21 -2.32
C GLN A 56 -12.90 -1.58 -2.84
N ASP A 57 -12.01 -2.29 -2.14
CA ASP A 57 -11.47 -3.57 -2.58
C ASP A 57 -11.62 -4.62 -1.47
N ASP A 58 -12.71 -5.39 -1.53
CA ASP A 58 -13.00 -6.50 -0.61
C ASP A 58 -11.92 -7.61 -0.63
N GLU A 59 -11.02 -7.61 -1.62
CA GLU A 59 -9.90 -8.55 -1.67
C GLU A 59 -8.72 -8.10 -0.81
N ILE A 60 -8.72 -6.86 -0.31
CA ILE A 60 -7.72 -6.32 0.61
C ILE A 60 -8.26 -6.40 2.04
N LEU A 61 -7.58 -7.17 2.88
CA LEU A 61 -7.99 -7.42 4.27
C LEU A 61 -7.38 -6.43 5.26
N GLY A 62 -6.26 -5.81 4.90
CA GLY A 62 -5.58 -4.88 5.80
C GLY A 62 -4.36 -4.22 5.17
N LEU A 63 -4.05 -3.02 5.64
CA LEU A 63 -2.80 -2.32 5.36
C LEU A 63 -2.05 -2.10 6.66
N PHE A 64 -0.80 -2.52 6.70
CA PHE A 64 0.06 -2.52 7.89
C PHE A 64 1.29 -1.64 7.63
N PRO A 65 1.26 -0.37 8.07
CA PRO A 65 2.42 0.50 7.98
C PRO A 65 3.59 -0.08 8.78
N THR A 66 4.75 -0.19 8.14
CA THR A 66 5.99 -0.67 8.79
C THR A 66 6.87 0.49 9.27
N PHE A 67 6.80 1.62 8.59
CA PHE A 67 7.48 2.87 8.93
C PHE A 67 6.72 4.03 8.29
N MET A 68 6.54 5.13 9.03
CA MET A 68 6.07 6.41 8.50
C MET A 68 7.16 7.44 8.67
N GLY A 69 7.84 7.79 7.59
CA GLY A 69 8.83 8.86 7.55
C GLY A 69 8.18 10.19 7.19
N ARG A 70 8.70 11.29 7.73
CA ARG A 70 8.56 12.59 7.08
C ARG A 70 9.59 12.63 5.96
N ALA A 71 9.21 13.07 4.76
CA ALA A 71 10.20 13.45 3.77
C ALA A 71 10.87 14.72 4.30
N ASP A 72 11.86 14.56 5.18
CA ASP A 72 12.78 15.64 5.47
C ASP A 72 13.55 15.87 4.17
N GLU A 73 13.56 17.12 3.72
CA GLU A 73 14.21 17.57 2.50
C GLU A 73 15.58 16.88 2.38
N ALA A 74 15.77 16.13 1.29
CA ALA A 74 17.08 15.62 0.94
C ALA A 74 18.06 16.79 1.05
N GLY A 75 19.04 16.64 1.95
CA GLY A 75 19.79 17.74 2.54
C GLY A 75 20.29 18.80 1.56
N ALA A 76 20.20 20.05 2.02
CA ALA A 76 20.94 21.19 1.47
C ALA A 76 22.45 21.00 1.60
#